data_AF-H2AUS6-F1
#
_entry.id   AF-H2AUS6-F1
#
_cell.length_a   1.000
_cell.length_b   1.000
_cell.length_c   1.000
_cell.angle_alpha   90.00
_cell.angle_beta   90.00
_cell.angle_gamma   90.00
#
_symmetry.space_group_name_H-M   'P 1'
#
loop_
_entity.id
_entity.type
_entity.pdbx_description
1 polymer ?
#
loop_
_entity_poly.entity_id
_entity_poly.type
_entity_poly.pdbx_seq_one_letter_code
_entity_poly.pdbx_strand_id
1 'polypeptide(L)'
;MDQDIKAIKPYISHLKKQLALLKPQIDKLTKIKLDERLISTGSEMERLKLINTYLYVLNSLLFALAKLTGVKDVSMIMQELNRVKEHIDEEKAIESKLLNIRVKEQSTKDKVESEINNILNKPSISTKNFEKKNTHIKFENKDTKVSSAAKKITKPKRKNDRKQ
;
A
#
# COMPACT_ATOMS: atom_id res chain seq x y z
N MET A 1 16.48 -50.54 25.31
CA MET A 1 15.40 -51.02 24.40
C MET A 1 14.02 -50.59 24.89
N ASP A 2 13.49 -51.10 26.01
CA ASP A 2 12.12 -50.72 26.45
C ASP A 2 11.95 -49.24 26.85
N GLN A 3 13.01 -48.61 27.37
CA GLN A 3 13.01 -47.20 27.75
C GLN A 3 13.02 -46.28 26.52
N ASP A 4 13.76 -46.65 25.48
CA ASP A 4 13.86 -45.91 24.21
C ASP A 4 12.55 -45.98 23.41
N ILE A 5 11.90 -47.15 23.41
CA ILE A 5 10.59 -47.35 22.79
C ILE A 5 9.52 -46.51 23.52
N LYS A 6 9.59 -46.41 24.85
CA LYS A 6 8.68 -45.55 25.63
C LYS A 6 8.90 -44.07 25.34
N ALA A 7 10.14 -43.64 25.09
CA ALA A 7 10.47 -42.26 24.74
C ALA A 7 9.97 -41.83 23.35
N ILE A 8 9.89 -42.76 22.38
CA ILE A 8 9.45 -42.46 21.00
C ILE A 8 7.91 -42.40 20.86
N LYS A 9 7.18 -43.17 21.67
CA LYS A 9 5.70 -43.27 21.60
C LYS A 9 4.97 -41.91 21.61
N PRO A 10 5.34 -40.93 22.46
CA PRO A 10 4.73 -39.60 22.45
C PRO A 10 4.87 -38.86 21.12
N TYR A 11 6.05 -38.92 20.48
CA TYR A 11 6.30 -38.26 19.19
C TYR A 11 5.44 -38.86 18.07
N ILE A 12 5.32 -40.19 18.03
CA ILE A 12 4.44 -40.87 17.07
C ILE A 12 2.97 -40.51 17.30
N SER A 13 2.54 -40.49 18.58
CA SER A 13 1.18 -40.11 18.94
C SER A 13 0.87 -38.66 18.53
N HIS A 14 1.80 -37.75 18.78
CA HIS A 14 1.68 -36.36 18.37
C HIS A 14 1.58 -36.22 16.85
N LEU A 15 2.46 -36.89 16.10
CA LEU A 15 2.44 -36.87 14.64
C LEU A 15 1.10 -37.37 14.07
N LYS A 16 0.57 -38.49 14.61
CA LYS A 16 -0.74 -39.00 14.20
C LYS A 16 -1.87 -38.00 14.45
N LYS A 17 -1.85 -37.30 15.59
CA LYS A 17 -2.83 -36.24 15.89
C LYS A 17 -2.71 -35.08 14.90
N GLN A 18 -1.51 -34.61 14.60
CA GLN A 18 -1.30 -33.54 13.62
C GLN A 18 -1.79 -33.93 12.22
N LEU A 19 -1.52 -35.17 11.78
CA LEU A 19 -2.03 -35.67 10.51
C LEU A 19 -3.55 -35.73 10.47
N ALA A 20 -4.20 -36.13 11.57
CA ALA A 20 -5.66 -36.15 11.66
C ALA A 20 -6.27 -34.75 11.58
N LEU A 21 -5.60 -33.73 12.11
CA LEU A 21 -6.02 -32.32 12.02
C LEU A 21 -5.77 -31.72 10.63
N LEU A 22 -4.66 -32.09 9.98
CA LEU A 22 -4.27 -31.56 8.68
C LEU A 22 -5.11 -32.12 7.53
N LYS A 23 -5.47 -33.40 7.58
CA LYS A 23 -6.25 -34.08 6.53
C LYS A 23 -7.51 -33.30 6.08
N PRO A 24 -8.43 -32.89 6.97
CA PRO A 24 -9.62 -32.15 6.54
C PRO A 24 -9.30 -30.78 5.93
N GLN A 25 -8.19 -30.14 6.32
CA GLN A 25 -7.76 -28.87 5.71
C GLN A 25 -7.25 -29.07 4.29
N ILE A 26 -6.50 -30.15 4.05
CA ILE A 26 -6.05 -30.54 2.71
C ILE A 26 -7.25 -30.90 1.84
N ASP A 27 -8.19 -31.70 2.34
CA ASP A 27 -9.40 -32.08 1.60
C ASP A 27 -10.23 -30.84 1.22
N LYS A 28 -10.30 -29.83 2.10
CA LYS A 28 -10.92 -28.54 1.79
C LYS A 28 -10.15 -27.74 0.74
N LEU A 29 -8.82 -27.75 0.80
CA LEU A 29 -7.95 -27.05 -0.14
C LEU A 29 -8.04 -27.67 -1.54
N THR A 30 -8.10 -29.00 -1.64
CA THR A 30 -8.07 -29.75 -2.91
C THR A 30 -9.45 -30.14 -3.43
N LYS A 31 -10.54 -29.69 -2.78
CA LYS A 31 -11.92 -29.97 -3.19
C LYS A 31 -12.23 -29.55 -4.64
N ILE A 32 -11.62 -28.46 -5.09
CA ILE A 32 -11.78 -27.90 -6.44
C ILE A 32 -10.41 -27.92 -7.11
N LYS A 33 -10.35 -28.22 -8.41
CA LYS A 33 -9.09 -28.19 -9.15
C LYS A 33 -8.50 -26.78 -9.13
N LEU A 34 -7.17 -26.69 -9.10
CA LEU A 34 -6.48 -25.42 -9.06
C LEU A 34 -6.88 -24.53 -10.25
N ASP A 35 -6.93 -25.08 -11.46
CA ASP A 35 -7.29 -24.35 -12.67
C ASP A 35 -8.71 -23.74 -12.59
N GLU A 36 -9.68 -24.55 -12.16
CA GLU A 36 -11.06 -24.11 -11.95
C GLU A 36 -11.15 -22.99 -10.91
N ARG A 37 -10.35 -23.10 -9.85
CA ARG A 37 -10.29 -22.09 -8.79
C ARG A 37 -9.64 -20.80 -9.25
N LEU A 38 -8.57 -20.87 -10.04
CA LEU A 38 -7.89 -19.71 -10.62
C LEU A 38 -8.78 -18.95 -11.61
N ILE A 39 -9.56 -19.67 -12.44
CA ILE A 39 -10.55 -19.07 -13.34
C ILE A 39 -11.63 -18.33 -12.55
N SER A 40 -12.10 -18.94 -11.45
CA SER A 40 -13.15 -18.36 -10.59
C SER A 40 -12.68 -17.15 -9.77
N THR A 41 -11.37 -17.01 -9.53
CA THR A 41 -10.81 -15.86 -8.82
C THR A 41 -10.68 -14.67 -9.77
N GLY A 42 -11.36 -13.56 -9.45
CA GLY A 42 -11.38 -12.36 -10.29
C GLY A 42 -10.19 -11.42 -10.09
N SER A 43 -9.48 -11.51 -8.96
CA SER A 43 -8.34 -10.65 -8.64
C SER A 43 -7.02 -11.37 -8.88
N GLU A 44 -6.11 -10.77 -9.65
CA GLU A 44 -4.76 -11.30 -9.87
C GLU A 44 -3.96 -11.45 -8.57
N MET A 45 -4.18 -10.55 -7.61
CA MET A 45 -3.54 -10.63 -6.30
C MET A 45 -3.99 -11.88 -5.52
N GLU A 46 -5.27 -12.22 -5.61
CA GLU A 46 -5.81 -13.42 -4.98
C GLU A 46 -5.34 -14.70 -5.69
N ARG A 47 -5.16 -14.65 -7.01
CA ARG A 47 -4.55 -15.75 -7.78
C ARG A 47 -3.11 -16.01 -7.35
N LEU A 48 -2.30 -14.96 -7.21
CA LEU A 48 -0.92 -15.04 -6.72
C LEU A 48 -0.87 -15.68 -5.32
N LYS A 49 -1.68 -15.17 -4.38
CA LYS A 49 -1.82 -15.73 -3.03
C LYS A 49 -2.18 -17.21 -3.03
N LEU A 50 -3.11 -17.58 -3.90
CA LEU A 50 -3.56 -18.96 -4.02
C LEU A 50 -2.40 -19.86 -4.47
N ILE A 51 -1.69 -19.48 -5.54
CA ILE A 51 -0.55 -20.24 -6.07
C ILE A 51 0.54 -20.40 -5.01
N ASN A 52 0.93 -19.30 -4.34
CA ASN A 52 1.92 -19.32 -3.27
C ASN A 52 1.52 -20.25 -2.12
N THR A 53 0.22 -20.27 -1.77
CA THR A 53 -0.31 -21.17 -0.74
C THR A 53 -0.15 -22.64 -1.14
N TYR A 54 -0.49 -23.02 -2.39
CA TYR A 54 -0.32 -24.39 -2.86
C TYR A 54 1.15 -24.81 -2.88
N LEU A 55 2.03 -23.95 -3.38
CA LEU A 55 3.47 -24.20 -3.39
C LEU A 55 4.04 -24.39 -1.99
N TYR A 56 3.63 -23.56 -1.03
CA TYR A 56 4.05 -23.67 0.36
C TYR A 56 3.62 -25.00 0.99
N VAL A 57 2.34 -25.37 0.83
CA VAL A 57 1.79 -26.61 1.40
C VAL A 57 2.48 -27.83 0.78
N LEU A 58 2.65 -27.85 -0.55
CA LEU A 58 3.26 -28.96 -1.26
C LEU A 58 4.72 -29.19 -0.84
N ASN A 59 5.54 -28.12 -0.84
CA ASN A 59 6.94 -28.21 -0.43
C ASN A 59 7.09 -28.58 1.05
N SER A 60 6.21 -28.08 1.92
CA SER A 60 6.20 -28.43 3.34
C SER A 60 5.87 -29.91 3.57
N LEU A 61 4.89 -30.45 2.84
CA LEU A 61 4.55 -31.88 2.89
C LEU A 61 5.68 -32.75 2.35
N LEU A 62 6.32 -32.34 1.25
CA LEU A 62 7.46 -33.05 0.68
C LEU A 62 8.65 -33.07 1.64
N PHE A 63 8.93 -31.95 2.31
CA PHE A 63 9.95 -31.88 3.35
C PHE A 63 9.65 -32.81 4.53
N ALA A 64 8.41 -32.81 5.02
CA ALA A 64 7.99 -33.71 6.09
C ALA A 64 8.13 -35.19 5.70
N LEU A 65 7.76 -35.54 4.47
CA LEU A 65 7.94 -36.89 3.92
C LEU A 65 9.42 -37.28 3.87
N ALA A 66 10.28 -36.41 3.35
CA ALA A 66 11.72 -36.66 3.25
C ALA A 66 12.37 -36.87 4.63
N LYS A 67 11.92 -36.13 5.65
CA LYS A 67 12.36 -36.33 7.04
C LYS A 67 11.88 -37.66 7.61
N LEU A 68 10.66 -38.09 7.28
CA LEU A 68 10.12 -39.36 7.76
C LEU A 68 10.80 -40.57 7.10
N THR A 69 11.13 -40.49 5.81
CA THR A 69 11.82 -41.55 5.07
C THR A 69 13.33 -41.58 5.31
N GLY A 70 13.87 -40.65 6.11
CA GLY A 70 15.29 -40.62 6.48
C GLY A 70 16.22 -40.18 5.35
N VAL A 71 15.76 -39.33 4.44
CA VAL A 71 16.62 -38.76 3.39
C VAL A 71 17.72 -37.93 4.05
N LYS A 72 18.98 -38.24 3.73
CA LYS A 72 20.16 -37.59 4.31
C LYS A 72 20.37 -36.17 3.78
N ASP A 73 20.24 -36.01 2.46
CA ASP A 73 20.40 -34.71 1.80
C ASP A 73 19.02 -34.09 1.52
N VAL A 74 18.72 -32.99 2.20
CA VAL A 74 17.49 -32.21 2.01
C VAL A 74 17.75 -30.88 1.29
N SER A 75 18.96 -30.68 0.75
CA SER A 75 19.38 -29.39 0.20
C SER A 75 18.48 -28.91 -0.94
N MET A 76 18.07 -29.80 -1.84
CA MET A 76 17.15 -29.47 -2.95
C MET A 76 15.78 -29.00 -2.43
N ILE A 77 15.23 -29.68 -1.42
CA ILE A 77 13.92 -29.30 -0.84
C ILE A 77 14.05 -27.97 -0.08
N MET A 78 15.17 -27.73 0.60
CA MET A 78 15.44 -26.46 1.28
C MET A 78 15.57 -25.29 0.29
N GLN A 79 16.16 -25.53 -0.89
CA GLN A 79 16.21 -24.54 -1.96
C GLN A 79 14.80 -24.18 -2.44
N GLU A 80 13.93 -25.17 -2.67
CA GLU A 80 12.54 -24.91 -3.05
C GLU A 80 11.75 -24.17 -1.95
N LEU A 81 11.98 -24.48 -0.67
CA LEU A 81 11.39 -23.73 0.43
C LEU A 81 11.86 -22.26 0.46
N ASN A 82 13.13 -22.00 0.18
CA ASN A 82 13.64 -20.63 0.06
C ASN A 82 13.02 -19.89 -1.13
N ARG A 83 12.87 -20.57 -2.27
CA ARG A 83 12.21 -20.01 -3.45
C ARG A 83 10.75 -19.64 -3.17
N VAL A 84 10.01 -20.48 -2.47
CA VAL A 84 8.64 -20.16 -2.04
C VAL A 84 8.62 -18.97 -1.09
N LYS A 85 9.59 -18.88 -0.17
CA LYS A 85 9.71 -17.72 0.72
C LYS A 85 9.92 -16.42 -0.05
N GLU A 86 10.80 -16.43 -1.05
CA GLU A 86 11.04 -15.27 -1.92
C GLU A 86 9.74 -14.83 -2.62
N HIS A 87 8.98 -15.76 -3.19
CA HIS A 87 7.68 -15.44 -3.83
C HIS A 87 6.65 -14.86 -2.84
N ILE A 88 6.63 -15.32 -1.59
CA ILE A 88 5.76 -14.76 -0.54
C ILE A 88 6.23 -13.36 -0.13
N ASP A 89 7.54 -13.13 -0.07
CA ASP A 89 8.10 -11.82 0.28
C ASP A 89 7.86 -10.79 -0.85
N GLU A 90 7.95 -11.21 -2.11
CA GLU A 90 7.56 -10.42 -3.29
C GLU A 90 6.07 -10.07 -3.26
N GLU A 91 5.20 -11.03 -2.96
CA GLU A 91 3.77 -10.83 -2.79
C GLU A 91 3.49 -9.73 -1.75
N LYS A 92 4.07 -9.84 -0.55
CA LYS A 92 3.92 -8.84 0.52
C LYS A 92 4.45 -7.47 0.13
N ALA A 93 5.55 -7.43 -0.62
CA ALA A 93 6.11 -6.18 -1.12
C ALA A 93 5.15 -5.48 -2.10
N ILE A 94 4.48 -6.25 -2.96
CA ILE A 94 3.46 -5.73 -3.89
C ILE A 94 2.25 -5.21 -3.09
N GLU A 95 1.76 -5.96 -2.10
CA GLU A 95 0.64 -5.49 -1.26
C GLU A 95 0.96 -4.18 -0.54
N SER A 96 2.16 -4.09 0.03
CA SER A 96 2.62 -2.89 0.73
C SER A 96 2.70 -1.69 -0.22
N LYS A 97 3.15 -1.89 -1.46
CA LYS A 97 3.16 -0.84 -2.49
C LYS A 97 1.74 -0.40 -2.86
N LEU A 98 0.82 -1.33 -3.05
CA LEU A 98 -0.58 -1.03 -3.36
C LEU A 98 -1.27 -0.25 -2.23
N LEU A 99 -1.02 -0.64 -0.98
CA LEU A 99 -1.52 0.09 0.18
C LEU A 99 -0.97 1.53 0.23
N ASN A 100 0.33 1.70 0.01
CA ASN A 100 0.94 3.03 0.00
C ASN A 100 0.40 3.94 -1.11
N ILE A 101 0.10 3.38 -2.29
CA ILE A 101 -0.54 4.13 -3.39
C ILE A 101 -1.93 4.59 -2.96
N ARG A 102 -2.76 3.70 -2.40
CA ARG A 102 -4.11 4.05 -1.93
C ARG A 102 -4.09 5.12 -0.84
N VAL A 103 -3.15 5.04 0.11
CA VAL A 103 -2.99 6.05 1.16
C VAL A 103 -2.58 7.41 0.58
N LYS A 104 -1.67 7.42 -0.41
CA LYS A 104 -1.29 8.66 -1.10
C LYS A 104 -2.46 9.26 -1.87
N GLU A 105 -3.22 8.45 -2.60
CA GLU A 105 -4.43 8.89 -3.31
C GLU A 105 -5.47 9.46 -2.34
N GLN A 106 -5.69 8.84 -1.19
CA GLN A 106 -6.62 9.39 -0.20
C GLN A 106 -6.11 10.71 0.37
N SER A 107 -4.84 10.78 0.77
CA SER A 107 -4.26 12.02 1.32
C SER A 107 -4.24 13.18 0.32
N THR A 108 -4.16 12.90 -0.99
CA THR A 108 -4.25 13.94 -2.03
C THR A 108 -5.68 14.40 -2.23
N LYS A 109 -6.67 13.51 -2.19
CA LYS A 109 -8.09 13.89 -2.17
C LYS A 109 -8.42 14.76 -0.96
N ASP A 110 -8.01 14.35 0.24
CA ASP A 110 -8.25 15.09 1.48
C ASP A 110 -7.60 16.49 1.43
N LYS A 111 -6.39 16.60 0.86
CA LYS A 111 -5.72 17.89 0.64
C LYS A 111 -6.49 18.77 -0.34
N VAL A 112 -6.91 18.23 -1.48
CA VAL A 112 -7.69 18.97 -2.48
C VAL A 112 -9.02 19.44 -1.90
N GLU A 113 -9.74 18.58 -1.17
CA GLU A 113 -10.98 18.96 -0.46
C GLU A 113 -10.72 20.07 0.56
N SER A 114 -9.63 19.99 1.32
CA SER A 114 -9.26 21.04 2.27
C SER A 114 -8.93 22.37 1.58
N GLU A 115 -8.26 22.34 0.43
CA GLU A 115 -7.93 23.54 -0.35
C GLU A 115 -9.18 24.15 -0.97
N ILE A 116 -10.07 23.34 -1.56
CA ILE A 116 -11.35 23.79 -2.12
C ILE A 116 -12.19 24.44 -1.01
N ASN A 117 -12.33 23.78 0.14
CA ASN A 117 -13.07 24.34 1.28
C ASN A 117 -12.44 25.64 1.79
N ASN A 118 -11.11 25.73 1.82
CA ASN A 118 -10.41 26.95 2.20
C ASN A 118 -10.62 28.11 1.20
N ILE A 119 -10.75 27.80 -0.09
CA ILE A 119 -11.03 28.81 -1.13
C ILE A 119 -12.50 29.24 -1.09
N LEU A 120 -13.44 28.31 -0.94
CA LEU A 120 -14.88 28.60 -0.90
C LEU A 120 -15.31 29.33 0.38
N ASN A 121 -14.69 29.02 1.52
CA ASN A 121 -15.00 29.64 2.81
C ASN A 121 -14.24 30.95 3.06
N LYS A 122 -13.33 31.35 2.17
CA LYS A 122 -12.68 32.66 2.21
C LYS A 122 -13.30 33.57 1.15
N PRO A 123 -13.61 34.84 1.47
CA PRO A 123 -14.13 35.77 0.48
C PRO A 123 -13.14 35.91 -0.68
N SER A 124 -13.63 35.73 -1.92
CA SER A 124 -12.83 35.74 -3.15
C SER A 124 -12.16 37.10 -3.45
N ILE A 125 -12.42 38.12 -2.64
CA ILE A 125 -11.79 39.43 -2.70
C ILE A 125 -11.02 39.64 -1.39
N SER A 126 -9.71 39.84 -1.52
CA SER A 126 -8.79 40.09 -0.41
C SER A 126 -9.36 41.12 0.58
N THR A 127 -9.59 40.69 1.83
CA THR A 127 -10.05 41.55 2.93
C THR A 127 -9.09 42.71 3.20
N LYS A 128 -7.82 42.60 2.79
CA LYS A 128 -6.84 43.69 2.87
C LYS A 128 -7.27 44.95 2.10
N ASN A 129 -8.07 44.82 1.04
CA ASN A 129 -8.62 45.97 0.31
C ASN A 129 -9.81 46.63 1.04
N PHE A 130 -10.42 45.94 2.02
CA PHE A 130 -11.57 46.41 2.80
C PHE A 130 -11.23 46.73 4.26
N GLU A 131 -10.02 46.45 4.73
CA GLU A 131 -9.54 46.85 6.06
C GLU A 131 -9.32 48.38 6.18
N LYS A 132 -9.17 49.09 5.05
CA LYS A 132 -9.27 50.57 5.02
C LYS A 132 -10.74 51.04 5.03
N LYS A 133 -11.56 50.51 5.92
CA LYS A 133 -12.96 50.94 6.14
C LYS A 133 -13.06 51.88 7.34
N ASN A 134 -12.47 53.07 7.21
CA ASN A 134 -12.88 54.26 7.96
C ASN A 134 -12.83 55.53 7.09
N THR A 135 -12.89 55.37 5.78
CA THR A 135 -13.11 56.49 4.85
C THR A 135 -14.25 56.12 3.93
N HIS A 136 -15.47 56.54 4.29
CA HIS A 136 -16.55 56.64 3.34
C HIS A 136 -16.04 57.46 2.14
N ILE A 137 -15.94 56.84 0.96
CA ILE A 137 -15.79 57.60 -0.28
C ILE A 137 -17.16 58.21 -0.55
N LYS A 138 -17.40 59.42 -0.02
CA LYS A 138 -18.49 60.28 -0.47
C LYS A 138 -18.14 60.69 -1.90
N PHE A 139 -18.88 60.17 -2.86
CA PHE A 139 -18.88 60.72 -4.21
C PHE A 139 -19.58 62.09 -4.14
N GLU A 140 -18.81 63.15 -3.95
CA GLU A 140 -19.30 64.48 -4.27
C GLU A 140 -19.37 64.58 -5.80
N ASN A 141 -20.59 64.66 -6.33
CA ASN A 141 -20.82 65.17 -7.67
C ASN A 141 -20.36 66.63 -7.69
N LYS A 142 -19.09 66.85 -8.04
CA LYS A 142 -18.59 68.17 -8.41
C LYS A 142 -18.44 68.19 -9.91
N ASP A 143 -19.31 69.00 -10.51
CA ASP A 143 -19.31 69.33 -11.91
C ASP A 143 -17.91 69.66 -12.42
N THR A 144 -17.58 68.97 -13.51
CA THR A 144 -16.62 69.28 -14.57
C THR A 144 -15.85 70.60 -14.41
N LYS A 145 -14.53 70.49 -14.20
CA LYS A 145 -13.54 71.33 -14.89
C LYS A 145 -12.21 70.60 -14.99
N VAL A 146 -11.92 70.16 -16.22
CA VAL A 146 -10.68 69.53 -16.64
C VAL A 146 -9.54 70.53 -16.49
N SER A 147 -8.51 70.20 -15.72
CA SER A 147 -7.20 70.82 -15.87
C SER A 147 -6.11 69.77 -15.72
N SER A 148 -5.44 69.55 -16.85
CA SER A 148 -4.32 68.66 -17.10
C SER A 148 -3.13 68.88 -16.17
N ALA A 149 -2.64 67.81 -15.53
CA ALA A 149 -1.25 67.70 -15.10
C ALA A 149 -0.85 66.22 -14.98
N ALA A 150 -0.39 65.64 -16.09
CA ALA A 150 0.20 64.31 -16.12
C ALA A 150 1.53 64.31 -15.34
N LYS A 151 1.58 63.63 -14.18
CA LYS A 151 2.85 63.31 -13.50
C LYS A 151 3.31 61.91 -13.90
N LYS A 152 4.47 61.89 -14.56
CA LYS A 152 5.22 60.71 -15.02
C LYS A 152 5.47 59.70 -13.88
N ILE A 153 5.16 58.44 -14.15
CA ILE A 153 5.55 57.28 -13.32
C ILE A 153 6.98 56.89 -13.68
N THR A 154 7.92 57.02 -12.73
CA THR A 154 9.28 56.47 -12.83
C THR A 154 9.29 55.02 -12.35
N LYS A 155 9.72 54.09 -13.22
CA LYS A 155 9.89 52.66 -12.91
C LYS A 155 11.14 52.43 -12.03
N PRO A 156 11.13 51.48 -11.07
CA PRO A 156 12.33 51.11 -10.32
C PRO A 156 13.26 50.20 -11.13
N LYS A 157 14.57 50.41 -10.95
CA LYS A 157 15.70 49.77 -11.66
C LYS A 157 16.03 48.42 -11.00
N ARG A 158 15.94 47.30 -11.75
CA ARG A 158 16.43 45.97 -11.32
C ARG A 158 17.96 45.96 -11.29
N LYS A 159 18.56 45.57 -10.15
CA LYS A 159 19.98 45.16 -10.07
C LYS A 159 20.07 43.66 -10.36
N ASN A 160 20.82 43.30 -11.40
CA ASN A 160 21.28 41.93 -11.64
C ASN A 160 22.63 41.77 -10.95
N ASP A 161 22.71 40.91 -9.93
CA ASP A 161 23.98 40.38 -9.45
C ASP A 161 24.35 39.15 -10.29
N ARG A 162 25.36 39.30 -11.15
CA ARG A 162 26.14 38.19 -11.72
C ARG A 162 27.39 38.07 -10.86
N LYS A 163 27.54 36.98 -10.11
CA LYS A 163 28.84 36.53 -9.61
C LYS A 163 29.39 35.48 -10.58
N GLN A 164 30.55 35.79 -11.14
CA GLN A 164 31.55 34.81 -11.56
C GLN A 164 32.31 34.32 -10.33
#